data_AF-A0A840QJ74-F1
#
_entry.id   AF-A0A840QJ74-F1
#
_cell.length_a   1.000
_cell.length_b   1.000
_cell.length_c   1.000
_cell.angle_alpha   90.00
_cell.angle_beta   90.00
_cell.angle_gamma   90.00
#
_symmetry.space_group_name_H-M   'P 1'
#
loop_
_entity.id
_entity.type
_entity.pdbx_description
1 polymer ?
#
loop_
_entity_poly.entity_id
_entity_poly.type
_entity_poly.pdbx_seq_one_letter_code
_entity_poly.pdbx_strand_id
1 'polypeptide(L)'
;MRVELDIFSGRPNPAWEATPEEEAAIRAQVALLTDRSGTELSDRLGYRGFVVTDEPHGRTIRVQGPVVEVRAASGWTGWADPGRSFESTLAAIARSHISPELYELLIRELGCA
;
A
#
# COMPACT_ATOMS: atom_id res chain seq x y z
N MET A 1 -12.35 1.53 -5.27
CA MET A 1 -11.18 0.83 -4.70
C MET A 1 -10.79 1.60 -3.47
N ARG A 2 -10.58 0.91 -2.35
CA ARG A 2 -10.29 1.58 -1.08
C ARG A 2 -8.81 1.52 -0.76
N VAL A 3 -8.23 2.64 -0.34
CA VAL A 3 -6.84 2.70 0.13
C VAL A 3 -6.84 3.08 1.61
N GLU A 4 -6.04 2.37 2.40
CA GLU A 4 -5.80 2.64 3.81
C GLU A 4 -4.30 2.81 4.05
N LEU A 5 -3.94 3.86 4.79
CA LEU A 5 -2.58 4.09 5.26
C LEU A 5 -2.42 3.46 6.64
N ASP A 6 -1.73 2.32 6.71
CA ASP A 6 -1.53 1.60 7.96
C ASP A 6 -0.35 2.19 8.73
N ILE A 7 -0.62 3.21 9.54
CA ILE A 7 0.41 4.03 10.19
C ILE A 7 0.25 4.16 11.71
N PHE A 8 -0.93 3.86 12.25
CA PHE A 8 -1.22 4.02 13.66
C PHE A 8 -1.47 2.68 14.36
N SER A 9 -1.03 2.55 15.61
CA SER A 9 -1.21 1.32 16.41
C SER A 9 -2.28 1.45 17.50
N GLY A 10 -2.97 2.59 17.61
CA GLY A 10 -3.96 2.86 18.67
C GLY A 10 -5.04 3.89 18.32
N ARG A 11 -5.13 4.31 17.06
CA ARG A 11 -6.19 5.18 16.52
C ARG A 11 -6.58 4.68 15.13
N PRO A 12 -7.78 5.00 14.63
CA PRO A 12 -8.17 4.61 13.28
C PRO A 12 -7.16 5.08 12.23
N ASN A 13 -6.84 4.21 11.28
CA ASN A 13 -6.00 4.54 10.14
C ASN A 13 -6.77 5.47 9.18
N PRO A 14 -6.09 6.44 8.54
CA PRO A 14 -6.65 7.18 7.43
C PRO A 14 -6.96 6.23 6.28
N ALA A 15 -8.14 6.37 5.70
CA ALA A 15 -8.54 5.59 4.55
C ALA A 15 -9.49 6.41 3.67
N TRP A 16 -9.41 6.18 2.36
CA TRP A 16 -10.15 6.91 1.34
C TRP A 16 -10.53 6.00 0.18
N GLU A 17 -11.54 6.41 -0.59
CA GLU A 17 -11.86 5.79 -1.86
C GLU A 17 -11.04 6.46 -2.96
N ALA A 18 -10.33 5.66 -3.75
CA ALA A 18 -9.55 6.15 -4.87
C ALA A 18 -10.46 6.67 -6.00
N THR A 19 -10.09 7.76 -6.64
CA THR A 19 -10.76 8.25 -7.86
C THR A 19 -10.49 7.31 -9.03
N PRO A 20 -11.30 7.34 -10.11
CA PRO A 20 -11.06 6.49 -11.30
C PRO A 20 -9.64 6.62 -11.88
N GLU A 21 -9.06 7.81 -11.84
CA GLU A 21 -7.69 8.10 -12.28
C GLU A 21 -6.66 7.45 -11.35
N GLU A 22 -6.85 7.59 -10.04
CA GLU A 22 -5.99 6.96 -9.02
C GLU A 22 -6.07 5.44 -9.08
N GLU A 23 -7.26 4.88 -9.27
CA GLU A 23 -7.44 3.45 -9.47
C GLU A 23 -6.69 2.94 -10.70
N ALA A 24 -6.70 3.70 -11.80
CA ALA A 24 -5.96 3.33 -13.01
C ALA A 24 -4.44 3.33 -12.75
N ALA A 25 -3.93 4.33 -12.01
CA ALA A 25 -2.52 4.38 -11.62
C ALA A 25 -2.14 3.21 -10.69
N ILE A 26 -2.98 2.88 -9.71
CA ILE A 26 -2.80 1.74 -8.81
C ILE A 26 -2.78 0.44 -9.60
N ARG A 27 -3.75 0.21 -10.50
CA ARG A 27 -3.80 -0.99 -11.35
C ARG A 27 -2.57 -1.12 -12.24
N ALA A 28 -2.08 -0.02 -12.79
CA ALA A 28 -0.86 -0.02 -13.60
C ALA A 28 0.36 -0.48 -12.79
N GLN A 29 0.52 -0.02 -11.54
CA GLN A 29 1.60 -0.49 -10.68
C GLN A 29 1.45 -1.96 -10.31
N VAL A 30 0.23 -2.40 -9.96
CA VAL A 30 -0.06 -3.80 -9.63
C VAL A 30 0.31 -4.74 -10.78
N ALA A 31 0.13 -4.32 -12.03
CA ALA A 31 0.51 -5.10 -13.21
C ALA A 31 2.03 -5.20 -13.45
N LEU A 32 2.83 -4.32 -12.84
CA LEU A 32 4.29 -4.34 -12.92
C LEU A 32 4.94 -5.19 -11.81
N LEU A 33 4.18 -5.56 -10.79
CA LEU A 33 4.66 -6.39 -9.69
C LEU A 33 5.00 -7.78 -10.23
N THR A 34 6.17 -8.28 -9.83
CA THR A 34 6.62 -9.62 -10.23
C THR A 34 6.44 -10.59 -9.07
N ASP A 35 5.91 -11.77 -9.40
CA ASP A 35 5.78 -12.85 -8.42
C ASP A 35 7.17 -13.21 -7.89
N ARG A 36 7.33 -13.03 -6.58
CA ARG A 36 8.50 -13.47 -5.82
C ARG A 36 7.97 -14.10 -4.55
N SER A 37 7.64 -15.37 -4.70
CA SER A 37 7.16 -16.24 -3.63
C SER A 37 8.09 -16.14 -2.41
N GLY A 38 7.51 -15.91 -1.23
CA GLY A 38 8.20 -16.14 0.05
C GLY A 38 8.80 -14.92 0.75
N THR A 39 8.37 -13.68 0.43
CA THR A 39 8.70 -12.51 1.26
C THR A 39 7.50 -12.09 2.09
N GLU A 40 7.64 -12.11 3.41
CA GLU A 40 6.58 -11.73 4.37
C GLU A 40 6.74 -10.26 4.79
N LEU A 41 5.62 -9.61 5.08
CA LEU A 41 5.58 -8.27 5.67
C LEU A 41 6.12 -8.33 7.11
N SER A 42 6.73 -7.23 7.55
CA SER A 42 7.27 -7.13 8.91
C SER A 42 6.21 -6.60 9.87
N ASP A 43 5.98 -7.32 10.96
CA ASP A 43 4.99 -6.97 11.99
C ASP A 43 5.51 -5.90 12.97
N ARG A 44 5.93 -4.75 12.42
CA ARG A 44 6.51 -3.64 13.19
C ARG A 44 5.43 -2.75 13.80
N LEU A 45 5.75 -2.15 14.95
CA LEU A 45 4.95 -1.07 15.53
C LEU A 45 5.12 0.22 14.72
N GLY A 46 4.02 0.95 14.50
CA GLY A 46 4.02 2.20 13.72
C GLY A 46 3.65 1.99 12.25
N TYR A 47 4.47 2.50 11.34
CA TYR A 47 4.24 2.41 9.90
C TYR A 47 4.36 0.98 9.39
N ARG A 48 3.25 0.48 8.84
CA ARG A 48 3.10 -0.87 8.27
C ARG A 48 2.78 -0.83 6.78
N GLY A 49 2.85 0.35 6.16
CA GLY A 49 2.67 0.50 4.73
C GLY A 49 1.25 0.90 4.35
N PHE A 50 0.78 0.39 3.20
CA PHE A 50 -0.54 0.64 2.67
C PHE A 50 -1.32 -0.64 2.48
N VAL A 51 -2.64 -0.54 2.63
CA VAL A 51 -3.59 -1.60 2.29
C VAL A 51 -4.52 -1.09 1.19
N VAL A 52 -4.57 -1.81 0.08
CA VAL A 52 -5.47 -1.53 -1.04
C VAL A 52 -6.50 -2.65 -1.11
N THR A 53 -7.77 -2.30 -0.97
CA THR A 53 -8.89 -3.23 -1.14
C THR A 53 -9.53 -3.00 -2.51
N ASP A 54 -9.40 -4.01 -3.38
CA ASP A 54 -9.94 -4.05 -4.73
C ASP A 54 -11.13 -5.01 -4.75
N GLU A 55 -12.25 -4.57 -4.17
CA GLU A 55 -13.49 -5.36 -4.01
C GLU A 55 -13.99 -5.99 -5.32
N PRO A 56 -14.00 -5.28 -6.47
CA PRO A 56 -14.45 -5.88 -7.74
C PRO A 56 -13.64 -7.10 -8.18
N HIS A 57 -12.37 -7.18 -7.77
CA HIS A 57 -11.47 -8.31 -8.06
C HIS A 57 -11.30 -9.25 -6.85
N GLY A 58 -12.00 -9.00 -5.74
CA GLY A 58 -11.97 -9.84 -4.55
C GLY A 58 -10.57 -10.00 -3.94
N ARG A 59 -9.74 -8.96 -4.01
CA ARG A 59 -8.36 -9.00 -3.51
C ARG A 59 -8.02 -7.82 -2.61
N THR A 60 -7.13 -8.07 -1.66
CA THR A 60 -6.51 -7.07 -0.80
C THR A 60 -5.01 -7.12 -0.99
N ILE A 61 -4.40 -5.98 -1.25
CA ILE A 61 -2.97 -5.84 -1.52
C ILE A 61 -2.36 -5.03 -0.39
N ARG A 62 -1.40 -5.59 0.31
CA ARG A 62 -0.60 -4.89 1.31
C ARG A 62 0.78 -4.64 0.76
N VAL A 63 1.31 -3.44 0.94
CA VAL A 63 2.67 -3.08 0.52
C VAL A 63 3.41 -2.43 1.67
N GLN A 64 4.63 -2.89 1.92
CA GLN A 64 5.56 -2.32 2.89
C GLN A 64 6.97 -2.43 2.33
N GLY A 65 7.57 -1.28 2.01
CA GLY A 65 8.85 -1.21 1.34
C GLY A 65 8.86 -2.05 0.04
N PRO A 66 9.84 -2.96 -0.14
CA PRO A 66 9.94 -3.75 -1.36
C PRO A 66 9.03 -4.98 -1.40
N VAL A 67 8.19 -5.19 -0.38
CA VAL A 67 7.39 -6.39 -0.21
C VAL A 67 5.93 -6.06 -0.46
N VAL A 68 5.28 -6.87 -1.29
CA VAL A 68 3.84 -6.77 -1.55
C VAL A 68 3.19 -8.12 -1.23
N GLU A 69 2.21 -8.13 -0.34
CA GLU A 69 1.37 -9.30 -0.07
C GLU A 69 0.03 -9.12 -0.78
N VAL A 70 -0.35 -10.09 -1.60
CA VAL A 70 -1.67 -10.11 -2.24
C VAL A 70 -2.48 -11.24 -1.66
N ARG A 71 -3.62 -10.89 -1.05
CA ARG A 71 -4.60 -11.83 -0.54
C ARG A 71 -5.81 -11.86 -1.46
N ALA A 72 -6.11 -13.03 -2.01
CA ALA A 72 -7.28 -13.28 -2.85
C ALA A 72 -8.01 -14.55 -2.39
N ALA A 73 -9.12 -14.90 -3.05
CA ALA A 73 -9.86 -16.13 -2.76
C ALA A 73 -9.01 -17.41 -2.92
N SER A 74 -7.99 -17.38 -3.78
CA SER A 74 -7.05 -18.49 -4.03
C SER A 74 -5.98 -18.66 -2.94
N GLY A 75 -5.90 -17.77 -1.96
CA GLY A 75 -4.86 -17.75 -0.93
C GLY A 75 -4.07 -16.43 -0.92
N TRP A 76 -2.90 -16.46 -0.27
CA TRP A 76 -1.98 -15.34 -0.23
C TRP A 76 -0.76 -15.63 -1.11
N THR A 77 -0.27 -14.59 -1.79
CA THR A 77 0.96 -14.63 -2.60
C THR A 77 1.82 -13.41 -2.28
N GLY A 78 3.12 -13.63 -2.06
CA GLY A 78 4.10 -12.55 -1.93
C GLY A 78 4.66 -12.16 -3.29
N TRP A 79 4.70 -10.87 -3.58
CA TRP A 79 5.32 -10.25 -4.76
C TRP A 79 6.41 -9.28 -4.32
N ALA A 80 7.33 -8.98 -5.24
CA ALA A 80 8.39 -8.00 -4.99
C ALA A 80 8.15 -6.70 -5.76
N ASP A 81 8.43 -5.59 -5.07
CA ASP A 81 8.52 -4.24 -5.62
C ASP A 81 9.93 -3.67 -5.35
N PRO A 82 10.98 -4.17 -6.03
CA PRO A 82 12.36 -3.80 -5.72
C PRO A 82 12.66 -2.30 -5.89
N GLY A 83 11.86 -1.59 -6.69
CA GLY A 83 11.95 -0.15 -6.87
C GLY A 83 11.10 0.67 -5.92
N ARG A 84 10.30 0.02 -5.05
CA ARG A 84 9.27 0.66 -4.22
C ARG A 84 8.34 1.57 -5.04
N SER A 85 8.15 1.26 -6.32
CA SER A 85 7.40 2.14 -7.22
C SER A 85 5.92 2.13 -6.86
N PHE A 86 5.42 1.01 -6.34
CA PHE A 86 4.05 0.89 -5.89
C PHE A 86 3.81 1.67 -4.59
N GLU A 87 4.67 1.49 -3.58
CA GLU A 87 4.59 2.24 -2.32
C GLU A 87 4.71 3.76 -2.56
N SER A 88 5.65 4.16 -3.42
CA SER A 88 5.86 5.57 -3.80
C SER A 88 4.66 6.15 -4.55
N THR A 89 4.00 5.36 -5.40
CA THR A 89 2.78 5.79 -6.11
C THR A 89 1.64 6.01 -5.12
N LEU A 90 1.45 5.09 -4.17
CA LEU A 90 0.43 5.24 -3.13
C LEU A 90 0.70 6.45 -2.24
N ALA A 91 1.98 6.72 -1.91
CA ALA A 91 2.36 7.92 -1.19
C ALA A 91 2.04 9.19 -1.98
N ALA A 92 2.31 9.23 -3.28
CA ALA A 92 1.96 10.37 -4.14
C ALA A 92 0.45 10.63 -4.15
N ILE A 93 -0.38 9.57 -4.24
CA ILE A 93 -1.84 9.66 -4.15
C ILE A 93 -2.27 10.18 -2.77
N ALA A 94 -1.70 9.63 -1.70
CA ALA A 94 -2.06 9.96 -0.32
C ALA A 94 -1.95 11.46 -0.02
N ARG A 95 -1.04 12.18 -0.69
CA ARG A 95 -0.86 13.64 -0.57
C ARG A 95 -2.16 14.43 -0.71
N SER A 96 -3.10 13.97 -1.54
CA SER A 96 -4.38 14.65 -1.78
C SER A 96 -5.48 14.26 -0.78
N HIS A 97 -5.26 13.22 0.02
CA HIS A 97 -6.28 12.60 0.89
C HIS A 97 -6.00 12.74 2.38
N ILE A 98 -4.76 13.03 2.77
CA ILE A 98 -4.35 13.18 4.16
C ILE A 98 -3.89 14.60 4.47
N SER A 99 -3.85 14.96 5.75
CA SER A 99 -3.38 16.29 6.16
C SER A 99 -1.89 16.48 5.84
N PRO A 100 -1.42 17.72 5.62
CA PRO A 100 -0.01 18.00 5.34
C PRO A 100 0.93 17.43 6.41
N GLU A 101 0.57 17.53 7.68
CA GLU A 101 1.37 17.05 8.81
C GLU A 101 1.51 15.52 8.79
N LEU A 102 0.43 14.83 8.42
CA LEU A 102 0.44 13.38 8.29
C LEU A 102 1.21 12.93 7.04
N TYR A 103 1.16 13.72 5.97
CA TYR A 103 1.97 13.48 4.78
C TYR A 103 3.47 13.64 5.07
N GLU A 104 3.87 14.66 5.84
CA GLU A 104 5.27 14.80 6.28
C GLU A 104 5.74 13.61 7.12
N LEU A 105 4.88 13.11 8.02
CA LEU A 105 5.16 11.90 8.77
C LEU A 105 5.36 10.69 7.85
N LEU A 106 4.45 10.48 6.90
CA LEU A 106 4.55 9.40 5.91
C LEU A 106 5.88 9.44 5.14
N ILE A 107 6.27 10.60 4.61
CA ILE A 107 7.53 10.75 3.86
C ILE A 107 8.75 10.42 4.73
N ARG A 108 8.70 10.78 6.01
CA ARG A 108 9.77 10.43 6.95
C ARG A 108 9.88 8.91 7.17
N GLU A 109 8.75 8.22 7.33
CA GLU A 109 8.75 6.76 7.50
C GLU A 109 9.25 6.05 6.24
N LEU A 110 8.88 6.52 5.04
CA LEU A 110 9.35 5.98 3.76
C LEU A 110 10.87 6.14 3.56
N GLY A 111 11.46 7.23 4.07
CA GLY A 111 12.90 7.49 4.00
C GLY A 111 13.74 6.67 4.98
N CYS A 112 13.12 6.13 6.04
CA CYS A 112 13.79 5.32 7.06
C CYS A 112 13.62 3.79 6.84
N ALA A 113 12.65 3.38 6.01
CA ALA A 113 12.28 1.99 5.76
C ALA A 113 13.25 1.28 4.80
#